data_AF-A0A257N532-F1
#
_entry.id   AF-A0A257N532-F1
#
_cell.length_a   1.000
_cell.length_b   1.000
_cell.length_c   1.000
_cell.angle_alpha   90.00
_cell.angle_beta   90.00
_cell.angle_gamma   90.00
#
_symmetry.space_group_name_H-M   'P 1'
#
loop_
_entity.id
_entity.type
_entity.pdbx_description
1 polymer ?
#
loop_
_entity_poly.entity_id
_entity_poly.type
_entity_poly.pdbx_seq_one_letter_code
_entity_poly.pdbx_strand_id
1 'polypeptide(L)'
;MRYIPVTSLELAQNIQDTIDQLARIDLGVAPCAHLSAEDVARDIQQAVSHHFGKDAPKVTLVDTLSANALATADEIRIRRDARFTDRDAVQLLNHEAYIHVATSLNGRIQTDLPILSAGHPSTTRTQEGLAVFAEIISGTMELDRLRRLADRVFAIQMAVEGADFLEVYNYFLERTGNADQSFENARRVFRGGVITGGAPFTKDVVYLFGLLQVSNTINAIFSAGRSDCLRLLFCGKLDIQDIPALCELAAMGLCRPARYLPPWASDLRSLLALLTYSTFMNKLNLEPMVAVVQKLLENAPIVEFPVEE
;
A
#
# COMPACT_ATOMS: atom_id res chain seq x y z
N MET A 1 -4.75 16.60 -10.27
CA MET A 1 -5.32 16.72 -8.91
C MET A 1 -4.65 17.83 -8.10
N ARG A 2 -5.16 19.07 -8.20
CA ARG A 2 -5.00 20.14 -7.20
C ARG A 2 -6.22 20.18 -6.25
N TYR A 3 -7.00 19.09 -6.18
CA TYR A 3 -8.39 19.11 -5.70
C TYR A 3 -8.63 18.42 -4.35
N ILE A 4 -7.61 17.80 -3.76
CA ILE A 4 -7.68 17.31 -2.37
C ILE A 4 -6.96 18.35 -1.52
N PRO A 5 -7.65 19.10 -0.64
CA PRO A 5 -7.06 20.19 0.12
C PRO A 5 -6.18 19.72 1.29
N VAL A 6 -5.86 18.43 1.35
CA VAL A 6 -5.13 17.79 2.44
C VAL A 6 -3.71 17.47 2.00
N THR A 7 -2.75 17.81 2.85
CA THR A 7 -1.32 17.53 2.69
C THR A 7 -0.98 16.12 3.17
N SER A 8 0.16 15.57 2.72
CA SER A 8 0.64 14.29 3.23
C SER A 8 0.87 14.32 4.74
N LEU A 9 1.29 15.47 5.29
CA LEU A 9 1.52 15.65 6.72
C LEU A 9 0.22 15.58 7.52
N GLU A 10 -0.84 16.25 7.06
CA GLU A 10 -2.17 16.15 7.69
C GLU A 10 -2.72 14.72 7.61
N LEU A 11 -2.50 13.99 6.52
CA LEU A 11 -2.88 12.58 6.43
C LEU A 11 -2.12 11.71 7.44
N ALA A 12 -0.81 11.94 7.59
CA ALA A 12 0.01 11.24 8.57
C ALA A 12 -0.45 11.52 10.01
N GLN A 13 -0.74 12.80 10.32
CA GLN A 13 -1.27 13.19 11.63
C GLN A 13 -2.61 12.52 11.94
N ASN A 14 -3.55 12.54 11.00
CA ASN A 14 -4.85 11.88 11.19
C ASN A 14 -4.71 10.37 11.45
N ILE A 15 -3.78 9.69 10.77
CA ILE A 15 -3.49 8.27 11.03
C ILE A 15 -2.90 8.08 12.43
N GLN A 16 -1.93 8.90 12.82
CA GLN A 16 -1.31 8.80 14.13
C GLN A 16 -2.33 9.02 15.25
N ASP A 17 -3.14 10.08 15.16
CA ASP A 17 -4.18 10.40 16.14
C ASP A 17 -5.20 9.25 16.29
N THR A 18 -5.57 8.62 15.17
CA THR A 18 -6.49 7.47 15.17
C THR A 18 -5.85 6.26 15.83
N ILE A 19 -4.58 5.98 15.54
CA ILE A 19 -3.85 4.86 16.15
C ILE A 19 -3.68 5.08 17.66
N ASP A 20 -3.36 6.29 18.10
CA ASP A 20 -3.15 6.61 19.51
C ASP A 20 -4.46 6.51 20.33
N GLN A 21 -5.61 6.77 19.70
CA GLN A 21 -6.92 6.48 20.30
C GLN A 21 -7.16 4.97 20.46
N LEU A 22 -6.79 4.17 19.47
CA LEU A 22 -6.96 2.71 19.47
C LEU A 22 -5.97 2.00 20.42
N ALA A 23 -4.75 2.50 20.57
CA ALA A 23 -3.72 1.91 21.45
C ALA A 23 -4.13 1.91 22.94
N ARG A 24 -5.20 2.62 23.31
CA ARG A 24 -5.83 2.54 24.65
C ARG A 24 -6.66 1.27 24.84
N ILE A 25 -6.82 0.46 23.80
CA ILE A 25 -7.56 -0.79 23.78
C ILE A 25 -6.56 -1.92 23.58
N ASP A 26 -6.33 -2.73 24.61
CA ASP A 26 -5.59 -3.99 24.43
C ASP A 26 -6.51 -4.99 23.71
N LEU A 27 -6.21 -5.27 22.45
CA LEU A 27 -7.03 -6.12 21.59
C LEU A 27 -6.64 -7.60 21.64
N GLY A 28 -5.68 -8.00 22.48
CA GLY A 28 -5.29 -9.41 22.61
C GLY A 28 -4.87 -10.02 21.27
N VAL A 29 -4.02 -9.31 20.51
CA VAL A 29 -3.59 -9.75 19.18
C VAL A 29 -2.73 -11.02 19.33
N ALA A 30 -3.14 -12.09 18.64
CA ALA A 30 -2.43 -13.37 18.67
C ALA A 30 -0.96 -13.20 18.22
N PRO A 31 -0.01 -13.95 18.83
CA PRO A 31 1.39 -13.88 18.46
C PRO A 31 1.60 -14.26 16.99
N CYS A 32 2.54 -13.57 16.37
CA CYS A 32 2.79 -13.72 14.94
C CYS A 32 3.50 -15.04 14.62
N ALA A 33 2.97 -15.77 13.63
CA ALA A 33 3.66 -16.95 13.09
C ALA A 33 4.79 -16.50 12.15
N HIS A 34 6.00 -17.01 12.39
CA HIS A 34 7.15 -16.73 11.54
C HIS A 34 7.34 -17.82 10.47
N LEU A 35 7.47 -17.39 9.21
CA LEU A 35 7.76 -18.23 8.05
C LEU A 35 9.22 -18.06 7.61
N SER A 36 9.82 -19.15 7.13
CA SER A 36 11.15 -19.11 6.53
C SER A 36 11.11 -18.45 5.14
N ALA A 37 12.24 -17.89 4.70
CA ALA A 37 12.34 -17.34 3.35
C ALA A 37 12.07 -18.39 2.27
N GLU A 38 12.47 -19.65 2.50
CA GLU A 38 12.22 -20.80 1.64
C GLU A 38 10.72 -21.12 1.51
N ASP A 39 9.98 -21.10 2.61
CA ASP A 39 8.53 -21.34 2.60
C ASP A 39 7.80 -20.22 1.85
N VAL A 40 8.13 -18.96 2.16
CA VAL A 40 7.55 -17.79 1.47
C VAL A 40 7.87 -17.81 -0.01
N ALA A 41 9.10 -18.18 -0.40
CA ALA A 41 9.49 -18.29 -1.80
C ALA A 41 8.68 -19.36 -2.54
N ARG A 42 8.46 -20.52 -1.92
CA ARG A 42 7.64 -21.60 -2.49
C ARG A 42 6.20 -21.14 -2.68
N ASP A 43 5.61 -20.52 -1.67
CA ASP A 43 4.20 -20.11 -1.68
C ASP A 43 3.97 -18.98 -2.70
N ILE A 44 4.88 -18.01 -2.78
CA ILE A 44 4.86 -16.96 -3.80
C ILE A 44 5.05 -17.56 -5.18
N GLN A 45 5.98 -18.50 -5.38
CA GLN A 45 6.19 -19.14 -6.69
C GLN A 45 4.92 -19.87 -7.13
N GLN A 46 4.22 -20.57 -6.24
CA GLN A 46 2.96 -21.23 -6.57
C GLN A 46 1.89 -20.20 -6.97
N ALA A 47 1.73 -19.14 -6.19
CA ALA A 47 0.74 -18.11 -6.44
C ALA A 47 0.98 -17.35 -7.75
N VAL A 48 2.22 -16.90 -8.00
CA VAL A 48 2.56 -16.17 -9.22
C VAL A 48 2.50 -17.06 -10.47
N SER A 49 2.87 -18.34 -10.35
CA SER A 49 2.73 -19.30 -11.47
C SER A 49 1.26 -19.52 -11.83
N HIS A 50 0.39 -19.66 -10.82
CA HIS A 50 -1.04 -19.80 -11.04
C HIS A 50 -1.65 -18.54 -11.68
N HIS A 51 -1.27 -17.36 -11.21
CA HIS A 51 -1.86 -16.09 -11.63
C HIS A 51 -1.37 -15.62 -13.00
N PHE A 52 -0.06 -15.68 -13.26
CA PHE A 52 0.55 -15.14 -14.48
C PHE A 52 0.82 -16.20 -15.57
N GLY A 53 0.79 -17.48 -15.20
CA GLY A 53 1.05 -18.59 -16.11
C GLY A 53 2.47 -18.53 -16.69
N LYS A 54 2.57 -18.58 -18.02
CA LYS A 54 3.86 -18.52 -18.74
C LYS A 54 4.62 -17.20 -18.56
N ASP A 55 3.92 -16.14 -18.16
CA ASP A 55 4.48 -14.80 -17.99
C ASP A 55 4.86 -14.53 -16.51
N ALA A 56 4.86 -15.58 -15.66
CA ALA A 56 5.16 -15.46 -14.24
C ALA A 56 6.62 -15.06 -13.98
N PRO A 57 6.87 -14.14 -13.03
CA PRO A 57 8.22 -13.81 -12.62
C PRO A 57 8.87 -15.01 -11.95
N LYS A 58 10.19 -15.12 -12.10
CA LYS A 58 11.00 -16.08 -11.36
C LYS A 58 11.07 -15.69 -9.88
N VAL A 59 10.94 -16.63 -8.96
CA VAL A 59 11.19 -16.38 -7.54
C VAL A 59 12.58 -16.90 -7.17
N THR A 60 13.40 -16.06 -6.55
CA THR A 60 14.78 -16.41 -6.18
C THR A 60 15.15 -15.96 -4.78
N LEU A 61 15.87 -16.84 -4.07
CA LEU A 61 16.50 -16.50 -2.79
C LEU A 61 17.86 -15.87 -3.03
N VAL A 62 18.13 -14.73 -2.40
CA VAL A 62 19.39 -13.98 -2.49
C VAL A 62 19.95 -13.72 -1.10
N ASP A 63 21.27 -13.64 -1.00
CA ASP A 63 21.94 -13.45 0.30
C ASP A 63 21.93 -11.98 0.74
N THR A 64 22.04 -11.04 -0.21
CA THR A 64 22.10 -9.61 0.08
C THR A 64 20.97 -8.85 -0.61
N LEU A 65 20.14 -8.18 0.19
CA LEU A 65 19.10 -7.26 -0.28
C LEU A 65 18.84 -6.18 0.79
N SER A 66 18.62 -4.92 0.36
CA SER A 66 18.32 -3.82 1.29
C SER A 66 16.91 -3.89 1.88
N ALA A 67 16.07 -4.78 1.38
CA ALA A 67 14.72 -5.06 1.85
C ALA A 67 14.55 -6.57 2.03
N ASN A 68 13.47 -7.01 2.66
CA ASN A 68 13.16 -8.44 2.79
C ASN A 68 12.84 -9.08 1.43
N ALA A 69 12.24 -8.32 0.52
CA ALA A 69 11.99 -8.72 -0.85
C ALA A 69 12.01 -7.54 -1.82
N LEU A 70 12.21 -7.81 -3.10
CA LEU A 70 12.18 -6.84 -4.19
C LEU A 70 11.61 -7.51 -5.46
N ALA A 71 10.60 -6.89 -6.06
CA ALA A 71 9.99 -7.39 -7.27
C ALA A 71 10.31 -6.54 -8.51
N THR A 72 10.42 -7.23 -9.62
CA THR A 72 10.45 -6.70 -10.97
C THR A 72 9.52 -7.55 -11.83
N ALA A 73 9.22 -7.10 -13.05
CA ALA A 73 8.36 -7.85 -13.95
C ALA A 73 8.87 -9.28 -14.24
N ASP A 74 10.19 -9.49 -14.15
CA ASP A 74 10.84 -10.75 -14.51
C ASP A 74 11.22 -11.60 -13.28
N GLU A 75 11.41 -10.97 -12.12
CA GLU A 75 11.96 -11.64 -10.93
C GLU A 75 11.48 -11.02 -9.62
N ILE A 76 11.11 -11.88 -8.66
CA ILE A 76 10.89 -11.55 -7.25
C ILE A 76 12.05 -12.16 -6.44
N ARG A 77 12.88 -11.27 -5.89
CA ARG A 77 14.03 -11.64 -5.05
C ARG A 77 13.64 -11.56 -3.58
N ILE A 78 13.91 -12.63 -2.83
CA ILE A 78 13.61 -12.74 -1.40
C ILE A 78 14.93 -12.93 -0.66
N ARG A 79 15.17 -12.14 0.40
CA ARG A 79 16.40 -12.23 1.19
C ARG A 79 16.36 -13.46 2.09
N ARG A 80 17.39 -14.30 2.01
CA ARG A 80 17.44 -15.62 2.66
C ARG A 80 17.33 -15.55 4.19
N ASP A 81 17.93 -14.53 4.80
CA ASP A 81 17.94 -14.34 6.25
C ASP A 81 16.71 -13.61 6.80
N ALA A 82 15.80 -13.15 5.92
CA ALA A 82 14.59 -12.46 6.35
C ALA A 82 13.66 -13.40 7.12
N ARG A 83 12.96 -12.83 8.11
CA ARG A 83 11.85 -13.48 8.82
C ARG A 83 10.58 -12.79 8.37
N PHE A 84 9.61 -13.60 7.94
CA PHE A 84 8.33 -13.12 7.46
C PHE A 84 7.26 -13.51 8.44
N THR A 85 6.29 -12.63 8.65
CA THR A 85 5.00 -12.99 9.25
C THR A 85 4.14 -13.75 8.23
N ASP A 86 3.09 -14.41 8.70
CA ASP A 86 2.03 -14.94 7.83
C ASP A 86 1.42 -13.83 6.94
N ARG A 87 1.24 -12.64 7.51
CA ARG A 87 0.74 -11.45 6.80
C ARG A 87 1.74 -10.89 5.79
N ASP A 88 3.03 -10.94 6.05
CA ASP A 88 4.08 -10.37 5.17
C ASP A 88 4.08 -11.07 3.80
N ALA A 89 3.90 -12.40 3.76
CA ALA A 89 3.87 -13.14 2.50
C ALA A 89 2.67 -12.74 1.63
N VAL A 90 1.49 -12.61 2.26
CA VAL A 90 0.26 -12.20 1.56
C VAL A 90 0.34 -10.72 1.16
N GLN A 91 0.92 -9.87 2.00
CA GLN A 91 1.18 -8.47 1.69
C GLN A 91 2.13 -8.34 0.49
N LEU A 92 3.24 -9.09 0.49
CA LEU A 92 4.21 -9.12 -0.59
C LEU A 92 3.55 -9.53 -1.91
N LEU A 93 2.69 -10.54 -1.88
CA LEU A 93 1.97 -11.01 -3.05
C LEU A 93 0.99 -9.94 -3.59
N ASN A 94 0.18 -9.33 -2.71
CA ASN A 94 -0.80 -8.32 -3.14
C ASN A 94 -0.15 -7.01 -3.58
N HIS A 95 0.88 -6.54 -2.87
CA HIS A 95 1.57 -5.28 -3.17
C HIS A 95 2.49 -5.43 -4.39
N GLU A 96 3.43 -6.37 -4.34
CA GLU A 96 4.48 -6.45 -5.34
C GLU A 96 4.03 -7.23 -6.58
N ALA A 97 3.46 -8.43 -6.40
CA ALA A 97 3.10 -9.26 -7.55
C ALA A 97 1.84 -8.75 -8.24
N TYR A 98 0.73 -8.65 -7.51
CA TYR A 98 -0.58 -8.37 -8.13
C TYR A 98 -0.79 -6.92 -8.53
N ILE A 99 0.09 -6.00 -8.12
CA ILE A 99 0.10 -4.62 -8.60
C ILE A 99 1.34 -4.36 -9.44
N HIS A 100 2.54 -4.27 -8.86
CA HIS A 100 3.72 -3.81 -9.60
C HIS A 100 4.16 -4.74 -10.74
N VAL A 101 4.17 -6.07 -10.53
CA VAL A 101 4.45 -7.04 -11.59
C VAL A 101 3.32 -7.05 -12.61
N ALA A 102 2.06 -7.13 -12.15
CA ALA A 102 0.89 -7.17 -13.04
C ALA A 102 0.83 -5.96 -13.99
N THR A 103 0.99 -4.73 -13.49
CA THR A 103 0.99 -3.53 -14.32
C THR A 103 2.19 -3.48 -15.25
N SER A 104 3.36 -3.95 -14.82
CA SER A 104 4.53 -4.04 -15.70
C SER A 104 4.31 -5.02 -16.85
N LEU A 105 3.75 -6.21 -16.58
CA LEU A 105 3.43 -7.22 -17.59
C LEU A 105 2.35 -6.73 -18.54
N ASN A 106 1.28 -6.13 -18.03
CA ASN A 106 0.22 -5.54 -18.86
C ASN A 106 0.77 -4.46 -19.78
N GLY A 107 1.62 -3.58 -19.26
CA GLY A 107 2.29 -2.54 -20.05
C GLY A 107 3.19 -3.11 -21.16
N ARG A 108 3.89 -4.23 -20.91
CA ARG A 108 4.69 -4.93 -21.94
C ARG A 108 3.85 -5.59 -23.04
N ILE A 109 2.59 -5.93 -22.75
CA ILE A 109 1.65 -6.52 -23.73
C ILE A 109 1.07 -5.45 -24.67
N GLN A 110 1.14 -4.17 -24.30
CA GLN A 110 0.70 -3.06 -25.15
C GLN A 110 1.65 -2.92 -26.35
N THR A 111 1.14 -3.12 -27.57
CA THR A 111 1.93 -2.96 -28.80
C THR A 111 2.05 -1.51 -29.23
N ASP A 112 0.97 -0.75 -29.07
CA ASP A 112 0.85 0.63 -29.56
C ASP A 112 1.18 1.66 -28.47
N LEU A 113 1.20 1.22 -27.20
CA LEU A 113 1.52 2.04 -26.02
C LEU A 113 2.60 1.38 -25.14
N PRO A 114 3.79 1.05 -25.69
CA PRO A 114 4.86 0.39 -24.91
C PRO A 114 5.37 1.22 -23.73
N ILE A 115 5.12 2.54 -23.74
CA ILE A 115 5.44 3.46 -22.64
C ILE A 115 4.78 3.03 -21.32
N LEU A 116 3.61 2.36 -21.37
CA LEU A 116 2.90 1.87 -20.20
C LEU A 116 3.64 0.74 -19.47
N SER A 117 4.70 0.17 -20.05
CA SER A 117 5.58 -0.80 -19.35
C SER A 117 6.54 -0.15 -18.34
N ALA A 118 6.80 1.15 -18.49
CA ALA A 118 7.79 1.88 -17.69
C ALA A 118 7.10 2.84 -16.71
N GLY A 119 7.60 2.87 -15.46
CA GLY A 119 7.15 3.88 -14.50
C GLY A 119 7.84 5.21 -14.78
N HIS A 120 7.11 6.31 -14.65
CA HIS A 120 7.66 7.67 -14.70
C HIS A 120 7.23 8.45 -13.45
N PRO A 121 7.84 9.61 -13.14
CA PRO A 121 7.62 10.30 -11.86
C PRO A 121 6.14 10.51 -11.51
N SER A 122 5.27 10.81 -12.48
CA SER A 122 3.82 10.97 -12.22
C SER A 122 3.10 9.65 -11.91
N THR A 123 3.52 8.49 -12.45
CA THR A 123 2.81 7.21 -12.17
C THR A 123 3.04 6.70 -10.76
N THR A 124 4.14 7.09 -10.11
CA THR A 124 4.56 6.53 -8.82
C THR A 124 3.45 6.61 -7.79
N ARG A 125 2.77 7.75 -7.68
CA ARG A 125 1.68 7.95 -6.71
C ARG A 125 0.53 6.98 -6.94
N THR A 126 0.10 6.79 -8.19
CA THR A 126 -1.00 5.87 -8.51
C THR A 126 -0.57 4.41 -8.28
N GLN A 127 0.64 4.02 -8.67
CA GLN A 127 1.13 2.66 -8.48
C GLN A 127 1.26 2.30 -6.99
N GLU A 128 1.91 3.14 -6.20
CA GLU A 128 2.04 2.92 -4.76
C GLU A 128 0.67 3.01 -4.06
N GLY A 129 -0.22 3.88 -4.52
CA GLY A 129 -1.60 3.96 -4.03
C GLY A 129 -2.42 2.70 -4.30
N LEU A 130 -2.30 2.12 -5.50
CA LEU A 130 -2.95 0.84 -5.85
C LEU A 130 -2.39 -0.30 -5.00
N ALA A 131 -1.09 -0.29 -4.74
CA ALA A 131 -0.43 -1.28 -3.92
C ALA A 131 -0.88 -1.23 -2.45
N VAL A 132 -0.92 -0.03 -1.85
CA VAL A 132 -1.43 0.14 -0.48
C VAL A 132 -2.94 -0.14 -0.40
N PHE A 133 -3.72 0.24 -1.42
CA PHE A 133 -5.13 -0.14 -1.48
C PHE A 133 -5.32 -1.66 -1.56
N ALA A 134 -4.45 -2.36 -2.31
CA ALA A 134 -4.44 -3.81 -2.39
C ALA A 134 -4.14 -4.46 -1.03
N GLU A 135 -3.26 -3.87 -0.21
CA GLU A 135 -3.02 -4.33 1.17
C GLU A 135 -4.29 -4.21 2.04
N ILE A 136 -5.05 -3.12 1.91
CA ILE A 136 -6.29 -2.93 2.68
C ILE A 136 -7.38 -3.91 2.25
N ILE A 137 -7.65 -4.00 0.95
CA ILE A 137 -8.77 -4.82 0.43
C ILE A 137 -8.54 -6.32 0.60
N SER A 138 -7.26 -6.74 0.67
CA SER A 138 -6.89 -8.13 0.94
C SER A 138 -6.78 -8.45 2.44
N GLY A 139 -6.97 -7.46 3.32
CA GLY A 139 -6.89 -7.64 4.77
C GLY A 139 -5.47 -7.89 5.28
N THR A 140 -4.43 -7.47 4.53
CA THR A 140 -3.03 -7.57 4.98
C THR A 140 -2.50 -6.28 5.58
N MET A 141 -3.26 -5.19 5.54
CA MET A 141 -2.90 -3.94 6.20
C MET A 141 -3.01 -4.08 7.71
N GLU A 142 -1.93 -3.72 8.43
CA GLU A 142 -1.85 -3.74 9.89
C GLU A 142 -1.66 -2.33 10.46
N LEU A 143 -1.99 -2.13 11.74
CA LEU A 143 -1.82 -0.83 12.41
C LEU A 143 -0.35 -0.38 12.39
N ASP A 144 0.60 -1.29 12.65
CA ASP A 144 2.03 -0.98 12.58
C ASP A 144 2.47 -0.61 11.16
N ARG A 145 1.84 -1.18 10.12
CA ARG A 145 2.10 -0.80 8.73
C ARG A 145 1.61 0.63 8.47
N LEU A 146 0.41 1.01 8.93
CA LEU A 146 -0.09 2.38 8.84
C LEU A 146 0.79 3.37 9.61
N ARG A 147 1.22 3.00 10.83
CA ARG A 147 2.16 3.80 11.63
C ARG A 147 3.48 4.04 10.90
N ARG A 148 4.07 2.98 10.32
CA ARG A 148 5.30 3.10 9.50
C ARG A 148 5.12 4.03 8.30
N LEU A 149 3.95 4.06 7.66
CA LEU A 149 3.68 4.99 6.56
C LEU A 149 3.59 6.44 7.06
N ALA A 150 2.97 6.68 8.22
CA ALA A 150 2.91 8.01 8.84
C ALA A 150 4.28 8.49 9.31
N ASP A 151 5.05 7.65 10.03
CA ASP A 151 6.39 7.98 10.53
C ASP A 151 7.35 8.39 9.42
N ARG A 152 7.24 7.77 8.23
CA ARG A 152 8.03 8.16 7.05
C ARG A 152 7.70 9.55 6.56
N VAL A 153 6.44 9.97 6.60
CA VAL A 153 6.04 11.33 6.23
C VAL A 153 6.62 12.33 7.22
N PHE A 154 6.51 12.07 8.52
CA PHE A 154 7.10 12.93 9.55
C PHE A 154 8.61 13.04 9.42
N ALA A 155 9.32 11.92 9.23
CA ALA A 155 10.77 11.92 9.05
C ALA A 155 11.22 12.71 7.80
N ILE A 156 10.46 12.60 6.70
CA ILE A 156 10.71 13.42 5.50
C ILE A 156 10.45 14.90 5.80
N GLN A 157 9.37 15.23 6.52
CA GLN A 157 9.06 16.60 6.93
C GLN A 157 10.17 17.19 7.79
N MET A 158 10.66 16.47 8.80
CA MET A 158 11.80 16.87 9.63
C MET A 158 13.02 17.19 8.77
N ALA A 159 13.36 16.30 7.82
CA ALA A 159 14.51 16.52 6.95
C ALA A 159 14.30 17.69 5.98
N VAL A 160 13.07 17.97 5.50
CA VAL A 160 12.74 19.18 4.73
C VAL A 160 12.97 20.44 5.59
N GLU A 161 12.64 20.38 6.88
CA GLU A 161 12.79 21.47 7.84
C GLU A 161 14.22 21.67 8.34
N GLY A 162 15.16 20.82 7.90
CA GLY A 162 16.59 20.97 8.17
C GLY A 162 17.19 19.94 9.11
N ALA A 163 16.40 18.96 9.58
CA ALA A 163 16.94 17.89 10.41
C ALA A 163 17.98 17.06 9.64
N ASP A 164 19.09 16.75 10.30
CA ASP A 164 20.15 15.93 9.74
C ASP A 164 19.86 14.41 9.87
N PHE A 165 20.76 13.60 9.33
CA PHE A 165 20.65 12.14 9.37
C PHE A 165 20.52 11.59 10.79
N LEU A 166 21.28 12.13 11.75
CA LEU A 166 21.32 11.63 13.12
C LEU A 166 20.04 11.99 13.87
N GLU A 167 19.48 13.18 13.64
CA GLU A 167 18.20 13.60 14.22
C GLU A 167 17.06 12.70 13.73
N VAL A 168 16.99 12.42 12.43
CA VAL A 168 15.98 11.50 11.87
C VAL A 168 16.22 10.04 12.32
N TYR A 169 17.47 9.62 12.46
CA TYR A 169 17.80 8.31 13.03
C TYR A 169 17.29 8.19 14.47
N ASN A 170 17.54 9.19 15.32
CA ASN A 170 17.08 9.20 16.70
C ASN A 170 15.55 9.19 16.79
N TYR A 171 14.87 9.92 15.90
CA TYR A 171 13.40 9.88 15.78
C TYR A 171 12.86 8.46 15.55
N PHE A 172 13.51 7.66 14.69
CA PHE A 172 13.13 6.26 14.48
C PHE A 172 13.56 5.36 15.63
N LEU A 173 14.68 5.64 16.27
CA LEU A 173 15.19 4.85 17.39
C LEU A 173 14.24 4.90 18.59
N GLU A 174 13.70 6.08 18.89
CA GLU A 174 12.69 6.27 19.94
C GLU A 174 11.40 5.46 19.69
N ARG A 175 11.05 5.24 18.42
CA ARG A 175 9.81 4.55 18.02
C ARG A 175 9.97 3.04 17.88
N THR A 176 11.11 2.59 17.39
CA THR A 176 11.35 1.18 17.05
C THR A 176 12.12 0.44 18.14
N GLY A 177 12.94 1.14 18.93
CA GLY A 177 13.89 0.52 19.85
C GLY A 177 14.98 -0.32 19.16
N ASN A 178 15.09 -0.25 17.83
CA ASN A 178 15.97 -1.10 17.03
C ASN A 178 16.91 -0.24 16.17
N ALA A 179 18.21 -0.33 16.45
CA ALA A 179 19.24 0.49 15.79
C ALA A 179 19.33 0.22 14.28
N ASP A 180 19.37 -1.04 13.86
CA ASP A 180 19.51 -1.42 12.45
C ASP A 180 18.29 -0.97 11.63
N GLN A 181 17.09 -1.18 12.17
CA GLN A 181 15.85 -0.73 11.55
C GLN A 181 15.77 0.80 11.46
N SER A 182 16.22 1.50 12.50
CA SER A 182 16.24 2.97 12.54
C SER A 182 17.22 3.54 11.53
N PHE A 183 18.40 2.92 11.38
CA PHE A 183 19.36 3.28 10.35
C PHE A 183 18.78 3.10 8.96
N GLU A 184 18.16 1.96 8.65
CA GLU A 184 17.56 1.73 7.34
C GLU A 184 16.40 2.69 7.06
N ASN A 185 15.57 3.02 8.05
CA ASN A 185 14.52 4.03 7.90
C ASN A 185 15.09 5.42 7.63
N ALA A 186 16.09 5.88 8.38
CA ALA A 186 16.75 7.16 8.13
C ALA A 186 17.45 7.18 6.75
N ARG A 187 18.18 6.11 6.41
CA ARG A 187 18.81 5.94 5.09
C ARG A 187 17.81 6.09 3.95
N ARG A 188 16.57 5.60 4.08
CA ARG A 188 15.53 5.80 3.06
C ARG A 188 15.20 7.27 2.82
N VAL A 189 15.13 8.08 3.89
CA VAL A 189 14.85 9.52 3.82
C VAL A 189 16.00 10.27 3.14
N PHE A 190 17.24 9.87 3.37
CA PHE A 190 18.43 10.58 2.85
C PHE A 190 19.04 9.96 1.58
N ARG A 191 18.51 8.84 1.07
CA ARG A 191 19.09 8.15 -0.08
C ARG A 191 19.08 9.02 -1.34
N GLY A 192 20.25 9.50 -1.73
CA GLY A 192 20.41 10.42 -2.87
C GLY A 192 20.06 11.88 -2.54
N GLY A 193 19.83 12.20 -1.27
CA GLY A 193 19.59 13.55 -0.75
C GLY A 193 20.76 14.09 0.09
N VAL A 194 20.55 15.25 0.71
CA VAL A 194 21.55 15.94 1.55
C VAL A 194 21.47 15.47 3.00
N ILE A 195 22.53 14.83 3.52
CA ILE A 195 22.55 14.23 4.87
C ILE A 195 22.50 15.25 6.03
N THR A 196 22.75 16.53 5.75
CA THR A 196 22.66 17.65 6.71
C THR A 196 21.30 18.35 6.68
N GLY A 197 20.28 17.73 6.08
CA GLY A 197 18.92 18.28 5.98
C GLY A 197 18.70 19.24 4.79
N GLY A 198 17.45 19.71 4.66
CA GLY A 198 16.98 20.69 3.68
C GLY A 198 16.60 20.12 2.30
N ALA A 199 17.10 18.94 1.94
CA ALA A 199 16.79 18.29 0.65
C ALA A 199 16.76 16.76 0.75
N PRO A 200 15.75 16.17 1.41
CA PRO A 200 15.60 14.72 1.50
C PRO A 200 15.07 14.08 0.21
N PHE A 201 15.14 12.76 0.16
CA PHE A 201 14.47 11.95 -0.85
C PHE A 201 13.01 11.72 -0.46
N THR A 202 12.10 12.45 -1.12
CA THR A 202 10.69 12.55 -0.72
C THR A 202 9.79 11.42 -1.23
N LYS A 203 10.34 10.29 -1.71
CA LYS A 203 9.52 9.23 -2.35
C LYS A 203 8.39 8.75 -1.46
N ASP A 204 8.65 8.53 -0.17
CA ASP A 204 7.69 7.86 0.72
C ASP A 204 6.49 8.74 1.13
N VAL A 205 6.42 10.02 0.71
CA VAL A 205 5.22 10.86 0.96
C VAL A 205 4.03 10.50 0.06
N VAL A 206 4.24 9.70 -0.99
CA VAL A 206 3.21 9.40 -1.98
C VAL A 206 2.25 8.29 -1.56
N TYR A 207 2.59 7.44 -0.59
CA TYR A 207 1.80 6.26 -0.24
C TYR A 207 0.43 6.63 0.34
N LEU A 208 0.37 7.45 1.39
CA LEU A 208 -0.89 7.83 2.04
C LEU A 208 -1.79 8.64 1.11
N PHE A 209 -1.21 9.61 0.41
CA PHE A 209 -1.95 10.40 -0.56
C PHE A 209 -2.40 9.57 -1.77
N GLY A 210 -1.55 8.65 -2.24
CA GLY A 210 -1.88 7.71 -3.30
C GLY A 210 -3.01 6.76 -2.91
N LEU A 211 -2.99 6.25 -1.69
CA LEU A 211 -4.08 5.44 -1.13
C LEU A 211 -5.40 6.22 -1.16
N LEU A 212 -5.41 7.45 -0.64
CA LEU A 212 -6.60 8.30 -0.66
C LEU A 212 -7.11 8.56 -2.09
N GLN A 213 -6.19 8.91 -3.00
CA GLN A 213 -6.51 9.18 -4.40
C GLN A 213 -7.12 7.95 -5.10
N VAL A 214 -6.50 6.78 -4.95
CA VAL A 214 -6.95 5.52 -5.55
C VAL A 214 -8.29 5.08 -4.97
N SER A 215 -8.44 5.13 -3.65
CA SER A 215 -9.69 4.73 -2.96
C SER A 215 -10.88 5.55 -3.45
N ASN A 216 -10.72 6.88 -3.52
CA ASN A 216 -11.76 7.77 -4.05
C ASN A 216 -12.01 7.57 -5.54
N THR A 217 -10.96 7.30 -6.32
CA THR A 217 -11.09 7.05 -7.76
C THR A 217 -11.88 5.76 -8.02
N ILE A 218 -11.59 4.68 -7.30
CA ILE A 218 -12.30 3.40 -7.44
C ILE A 218 -13.78 3.58 -7.02
N ASN A 219 -14.04 4.29 -5.92
CA ASN A 219 -15.41 4.65 -5.50
C ASN A 219 -16.16 5.45 -6.57
N ALA A 220 -15.51 6.44 -7.18
CA ALA A 220 -16.11 7.28 -8.21
C ALA A 220 -16.38 6.50 -9.51
N ILE A 221 -15.43 5.67 -9.94
CA ILE A 221 -15.59 4.76 -11.09
C ILE A 221 -16.78 3.84 -10.87
N PHE A 222 -16.91 3.26 -9.67
CA PHE A 222 -18.03 2.40 -9.32
C PHE A 222 -19.36 3.15 -9.34
N SER A 223 -19.42 4.31 -8.71
CA SER A 223 -20.64 5.15 -8.66
C SER A 223 -21.11 5.59 -10.05
N ALA A 224 -20.16 5.78 -10.98
CA ALA A 224 -20.43 6.11 -12.37
C ALA A 224 -20.74 4.89 -13.26
N GLY A 225 -20.68 3.66 -12.74
CA GLY A 225 -20.89 2.43 -13.51
C GLY A 225 -19.80 2.13 -14.54
N ARG A 226 -18.61 2.73 -14.39
CA ARG A 226 -17.51 2.68 -15.37
C ARG A 226 -16.55 1.52 -15.15
N SER A 227 -17.06 0.29 -15.16
CA SER A 227 -16.23 -0.92 -14.96
C SER A 227 -15.09 -1.06 -15.98
N ASP A 228 -15.23 -0.46 -17.15
CA ASP A 228 -14.19 -0.31 -18.17
C ASP A 228 -12.99 0.50 -17.63
N CYS A 229 -13.22 1.62 -16.95
CA CYS A 229 -12.16 2.41 -16.33
C CYS A 229 -11.41 1.63 -15.24
N LEU A 230 -12.12 0.80 -14.47
CA LEU A 230 -11.49 -0.04 -13.45
C LEU A 230 -10.49 -1.03 -14.10
N ARG A 231 -10.83 -1.61 -15.25
CA ARG A 231 -9.91 -2.49 -16.00
C ARG A 231 -8.75 -1.70 -16.60
N LEU A 232 -9.00 -0.48 -17.08
CA LEU A 232 -7.95 0.39 -17.63
C LEU A 232 -6.94 0.85 -16.59
N LEU A 233 -7.31 0.95 -15.31
CA LEU A 233 -6.35 1.25 -14.22
C LEU A 233 -5.17 0.27 -14.14
N PHE A 234 -5.31 -0.92 -14.72
CA PHE A 234 -4.28 -1.96 -14.71
C PHE A 234 -3.66 -2.21 -16.08
N CYS A 235 -4.00 -1.44 -17.13
CA CYS A 235 -3.49 -1.69 -18.49
C CYS A 235 -1.98 -1.45 -18.62
N GLY A 236 -1.38 -0.80 -17.63
CA GLY A 236 0.06 -0.70 -17.40
C GLY A 236 0.35 0.24 -16.23
N LYS A 237 1.52 0.87 -16.24
CA LYS A 237 1.90 1.93 -15.30
C LYS A 237 1.38 3.27 -15.82
N LEU A 238 0.50 3.90 -15.05
CA LEU A 238 -0.23 5.12 -15.42
C LEU A 238 -0.47 6.02 -14.20
N ASP A 239 -0.77 7.30 -14.45
CA ASP A 239 -1.44 8.18 -13.48
C ASP A 239 -2.96 8.09 -13.69
N ILE A 240 -3.75 8.15 -12.61
CA ILE A 240 -5.22 8.15 -12.70
C ILE A 240 -5.75 9.27 -13.61
N GLN A 241 -5.04 10.39 -13.75
CA GLN A 241 -5.42 11.48 -14.64
C GLN A 241 -5.37 11.10 -16.12
N ASP A 242 -4.67 10.03 -16.47
CA ASP A 242 -4.54 9.56 -17.85
C ASP A 242 -5.76 8.71 -18.29
N ILE A 243 -6.67 8.35 -17.36
CA ILE A 243 -7.84 7.51 -17.68
C ILE A 243 -8.67 8.03 -18.86
N PRO A 244 -9.01 9.32 -18.98
CA PRO A 244 -9.77 9.83 -20.13
C PRO A 244 -9.04 9.57 -21.47
N ALA A 245 -7.74 9.87 -21.52
CA ALA A 245 -6.92 9.62 -22.71
C ALA A 245 -6.82 8.10 -23.01
N LEU A 246 -6.67 7.27 -21.99
CA LEU A 246 -6.66 5.81 -22.15
C LEU A 246 -8.00 5.27 -22.65
N CYS A 247 -9.13 5.89 -22.26
CA CYS A 247 -10.45 5.54 -22.79
C CYS A 247 -10.55 5.85 -24.29
N GLU A 248 -10.09 7.03 -24.72
CA GLU A 248 -10.06 7.41 -26.14
C GLU A 248 -9.16 6.47 -26.95
N LEU A 249 -7.96 6.20 -26.45
CA LEU A 249 -7.03 5.26 -27.09
C LEU A 249 -7.59 3.84 -27.13
N ALA A 250 -8.31 3.41 -26.10
CA ALA A 250 -8.99 2.11 -26.09
C ALA A 250 -10.12 2.06 -27.13
N ALA A 251 -10.90 3.14 -27.27
CA ALA A 251 -11.95 3.24 -28.28
C ALA A 251 -11.38 3.21 -29.71
N MET A 252 -10.16 3.73 -29.91
CA MET A 252 -9.42 3.64 -31.18
C MET A 252 -8.73 2.29 -31.41
N GLY A 253 -8.80 1.36 -30.45
CA GLY A 253 -8.12 0.06 -30.51
C GLY A 253 -6.61 0.12 -30.24
N LEU A 254 -6.09 1.26 -29.77
CA LEU A 254 -4.67 1.47 -29.47
C LEU A 254 -4.29 1.10 -28.02
N CYS A 255 -5.24 1.09 -27.10
CA CYS A 255 -5.04 0.64 -25.72
C CYS A 255 -5.81 -0.66 -25.48
N ARG A 256 -5.10 -1.74 -25.12
CA ARG A 256 -5.72 -3.01 -24.79
C ARG A 256 -6.11 -3.04 -23.30
N PRO A 257 -7.22 -3.71 -22.94
CA PRO A 257 -7.55 -3.93 -21.53
C PRO A 257 -6.45 -4.74 -20.83
N ALA A 258 -6.37 -4.58 -19.51
CA ALA A 258 -5.46 -5.36 -18.68
C ALA A 258 -5.70 -6.87 -18.84
N ARG A 259 -4.63 -7.63 -19.07
CA ARG A 259 -4.68 -9.09 -19.13
C ARG A 259 -4.64 -9.70 -17.73
N TYR A 260 -3.79 -9.15 -16.87
CA TYR A 260 -3.67 -9.53 -15.47
C TYR A 260 -4.37 -8.49 -14.60
N LEU A 261 -5.25 -8.95 -13.72
CA LEU A 261 -5.94 -8.12 -12.74
C LEU A 261 -5.68 -8.71 -11.36
N PRO A 262 -5.46 -7.89 -10.32
CA PRO A 262 -5.37 -8.43 -8.97
C PRO A 262 -6.66 -9.20 -8.61
N PRO A 263 -6.60 -10.21 -7.73
CA PRO A 263 -7.75 -11.06 -7.43
C PRO A 263 -9.03 -10.28 -7.11
N TRP A 264 -8.92 -9.22 -6.30
CA TRP A 264 -10.03 -8.35 -5.90
C TRP A 264 -10.63 -7.50 -7.04
N ALA A 265 -9.90 -7.27 -8.13
CA ALA A 265 -10.39 -6.57 -9.32
C ALA A 265 -10.86 -7.53 -10.43
N SER A 266 -10.40 -8.79 -10.37
CA SER A 266 -10.85 -9.85 -11.29
C SER A 266 -12.26 -10.35 -10.94
N ASP A 267 -12.56 -10.47 -9.64
CA ASP A 267 -13.88 -10.78 -9.11
C ASP A 267 -14.40 -9.60 -8.30
N LEU A 268 -15.35 -8.88 -8.90
CA LEU A 268 -15.85 -7.64 -8.32
C LEU A 268 -16.83 -7.88 -7.17
N ARG A 269 -17.29 -9.11 -6.89
CA ARG A 269 -18.38 -9.34 -5.90
C ARG A 269 -18.05 -8.74 -4.53
N SER A 270 -16.87 -9.06 -3.99
CA SER A 270 -16.42 -8.55 -2.69
C SER A 270 -16.14 -7.05 -2.73
N LEU A 271 -15.54 -6.55 -3.81
CA LEU A 271 -15.28 -5.13 -3.99
C LEU A 271 -16.59 -4.33 -4.03
N LEU A 272 -17.57 -4.77 -4.81
CA LEU A 272 -18.89 -4.14 -4.93
C LEU A 272 -19.61 -4.07 -3.58
N ALA A 273 -19.57 -5.16 -2.80
CA ALA A 273 -20.14 -5.19 -1.47
C ALA A 273 -19.47 -4.15 -0.55
N LEU A 274 -18.13 -4.09 -0.55
CA LEU A 274 -17.39 -3.15 0.28
C LEU A 274 -17.64 -1.69 -0.13
N LEU A 275 -17.58 -1.36 -1.43
CA LEU A 275 -17.79 0.00 -1.91
C LEU A 275 -19.24 0.46 -1.64
N THR A 276 -20.22 -0.45 -1.78
CA THR A 276 -21.61 -0.18 -1.43
C THR A 276 -21.76 0.11 0.06
N TYR A 277 -21.14 -0.72 0.93
CA TYR A 277 -21.13 -0.51 2.37
C TYR A 277 -20.46 0.82 2.75
N SER A 278 -19.27 1.11 2.21
CA SER A 278 -18.55 2.36 2.47
C SER A 278 -19.36 3.59 2.03
N THR A 279 -19.97 3.55 0.84
CA THR A 279 -20.82 4.64 0.33
C THR A 279 -22.07 4.83 1.18
N PHE A 280 -22.67 3.73 1.66
CA PHE A 280 -23.81 3.78 2.57
C PHE A 280 -23.43 4.43 3.90
N MET A 281 -22.34 3.97 4.53
CA MET A 281 -21.88 4.50 5.83
C MET A 281 -21.50 5.98 5.76
N ASN A 282 -20.83 6.43 4.69
CA ASN A 282 -20.43 7.83 4.51
C ASN A 282 -21.60 8.80 4.30
N LYS A 283 -22.82 8.31 4.01
CA LYS A 283 -24.02 9.14 3.85
C LYS A 283 -24.80 9.32 5.16
N LEU A 284 -24.46 8.58 6.21
CA LEU A 284 -25.17 8.62 7.48
C LEU A 284 -24.44 9.56 8.45
N ASN A 285 -25.18 10.47 9.10
CA ASN A 285 -24.65 11.16 10.28
C ASN A 285 -24.78 10.23 11.49
N LEU A 286 -23.66 9.67 11.92
CA LEU A 286 -23.60 8.72 13.04
C LEU A 286 -23.26 9.37 14.38
N GLU A 287 -22.99 10.67 14.44
CA GLU A 287 -22.61 11.36 15.69
C GLU A 287 -23.61 11.14 16.83
N PRO A 288 -24.95 11.25 16.62
CA PRO A 288 -25.90 11.03 17.70
C PRO A 288 -25.87 9.59 18.23
N MET A 289 -25.67 8.62 17.33
CA MET A 289 -25.57 7.20 17.68
C MET A 289 -24.30 6.92 18.48
N VAL A 290 -23.15 7.48 18.07
CA VAL A 290 -21.87 7.35 18.78
C VAL A 290 -21.99 7.91 20.20
N ALA A 291 -22.63 9.08 20.37
CA ALA A 291 -22.82 9.67 21.69
C ALA A 291 -23.69 8.79 22.62
N VAL A 292 -24.75 8.17 22.09
CA VAL A 292 -25.58 7.23 22.85
C VAL A 292 -24.77 5.99 23.24
N VAL A 293 -24.00 5.41 22.32
CA VAL A 293 -23.18 4.23 22.59
C VAL A 293 -22.09 4.54 23.61
N GLN A 294 -21.41 5.69 23.52
CA GLN A 294 -20.42 6.11 24.50
C GLN A 294 -21.03 6.18 25.91
N LYS A 295 -22.20 6.79 26.06
CA LYS A 295 -22.91 6.85 27.35
C LYS A 295 -23.33 5.48 27.89
N LEU A 296 -23.68 4.54 27.01
CA LEU A 296 -23.93 3.16 27.41
C LEU A 296 -22.67 2.48 27.92
N LEU A 297 -21.54 2.70 27.24
CA LEU A 297 -20.24 2.12 27.60
C LEU A 297 -19.63 2.73 28.87
N GLU A 298 -19.90 4.01 29.19
CA GLU A 298 -19.46 4.65 30.44
C GLU A 298 -19.87 3.88 31.70
N ASN A 299 -21.02 3.20 31.65
CA ASN A 299 -21.56 2.42 32.76
C ASN A 299 -21.31 0.92 32.62
N ALA A 300 -20.66 0.49 31.53
CA ALA A 300 -20.31 -0.90 31.31
C ALA A 300 -19.00 -1.22 32.04
N PRO A 301 -18.95 -2.26 32.90
CA PRO A 301 -17.69 -2.69 33.48
C PRO A 301 -16.76 -3.23 32.38
N ILE A 302 -15.45 -2.98 32.52
CA ILE A 302 -14.44 -3.63 31.68
C ILE A 302 -14.47 -5.13 32.02
N VAL A 303 -14.65 -5.96 31.01
CA VAL A 303 -14.62 -7.43 31.13
C VAL A 303 -13.33 -7.92 30.51
N GLU A 304 -12.47 -8.57 31.31
CA GLU A 304 -11.27 -9.24 30.82
C GLU A 304 -11.64 -10.66 30.40
N PHE A 305 -11.43 -10.97 29.13
CA PHE A 305 -11.56 -12.34 28.63
C PHE A 305 -10.18 -13.01 28.70
N PRO A 306 -10.08 -14.26 29.20
CA PRO A 306 -8.84 -14.99 29.15
C PRO A 306 -8.40 -15.18 27.69
N VAL A 307 -7.13 -14.86 27.40
CA VAL A 307 -6.50 -15.16 26.11
C VAL A 307 -6.30 -16.67 26.07
N GLU A 308 -6.92 -17.36 25.12
CA GLU A 308 -6.68 -18.81 24.93
C GLU A 308 -5.19 -19.04 24.60
N GLU A 309 -4.53 -19.93 25.35
CA GLU A 309 -3.12 -20.33 25.19
C GLU A 309 -2.85 -21.10 23.89
#